data_AF-A0A3C0RBK8-F1
#
_entry.id   AF-A0A3C0RBK8-F1
#
_cell.length_a   1.000
_cell.length_b   1.000
_cell.length_c   1.000
_cell.angle_alpha   90.00
_cell.angle_beta   90.00
_cell.angle_gamma   90.00
#
_symmetry.space_group_name_H-M   'P 1'
#
loop_
_entity.id
_entity.type
_entity.pdbx_description
1 polymer ?
#
loop_
_entity_poly.entity_id
_entity_poly.type
_entity_poly.pdbx_seq_one_letter_code
_entity_poly.pdbx_strand_id
1 'polypeptide(L)'
;VATQAVHEQYGGVVPELASRAHLQNIVPVVQEALKKADCNMENIDAVAFTQAPGLIGALLVGAQFAKSLALSLDKPLITVHHMQAHVLANLLVEPAPSFPFLCLTVSGGHTQIVLARSPLDMEVIGETIDDAAGEAFDKSAKLLGLPYPGGPLIDRYAKLGNA
;
A
#
# COMPACT_ATOMS: atom_id res chain seq x y z
N VAL A 1 -0.07 1.38 -14.53
CA VAL A 1 -0.17 1.62 -13.07
C VAL A 1 1.06 2.40 -12.66
N ALA A 2 0.91 3.57 -12.03
CA ALA A 2 2.01 4.48 -11.73
C ALA A 2 3.15 3.74 -11.02
N THR A 3 4.26 3.57 -11.73
CA THR A 3 5.45 2.90 -11.23
C THR A 3 6.23 3.84 -10.33
N GLN A 4 7.08 3.30 -9.45
CA GLN A 4 8.05 4.11 -8.71
C GLN A 4 9.08 4.80 -9.62
N ALA A 5 9.03 4.60 -10.95
CA ALA A 5 9.93 5.19 -11.94
C ALA A 5 10.01 6.72 -11.85
N VAL A 6 8.91 7.39 -11.51
CA VAL A 6 8.89 8.87 -11.34
C VAL A 6 9.74 9.33 -10.14
N HIS A 7 10.10 8.42 -9.23
CA HIS A 7 10.87 8.67 -8.02
C HIS A 7 12.34 8.23 -8.12
N GLU A 8 12.69 7.40 -9.11
CA GLU A 8 14.06 6.85 -9.28
C GLU A 8 15.11 7.95 -9.38
N GLN A 9 14.83 9.01 -10.15
CA GLN A 9 15.74 10.14 -10.35
C GLN A 9 16.01 10.94 -9.06
N TYR A 10 15.13 10.82 -8.06
CA TYR A 10 15.21 11.56 -6.80
C TYR A 10 15.72 10.69 -5.64
N GLY A 11 15.93 9.39 -5.87
CA GLY A 11 16.42 8.45 -4.87
C GLY A 11 15.47 8.26 -3.68
N GLY A 12 14.16 8.44 -3.91
CA GLY A 12 13.11 8.32 -2.89
C GLY A 12 11.78 8.93 -3.34
N VAL A 13 10.72 8.62 -2.60
CA VAL A 13 9.37 9.10 -2.91
C VAL A 13 9.28 10.61 -2.71
N VAL A 14 8.92 11.32 -3.78
CA VAL A 14 8.67 12.77 -3.78
C VAL A 14 7.16 13.00 -3.59
N PRO A 15 6.69 13.56 -2.45
CA PRO A 15 5.26 13.61 -2.13
C PRO A 15 4.38 14.31 -3.16
N GLU A 16 4.86 15.41 -3.74
CA GLU A 16 4.11 16.16 -4.76
C GLU A 16 3.96 15.36 -6.07
N LEU A 17 5.04 14.70 -6.53
CA LEU A 17 4.99 13.88 -7.74
C LEU A 17 4.08 12.66 -7.55
N ALA A 18 4.10 12.05 -6.37
CA ALA A 18 3.18 10.96 -6.02
C ALA A 18 1.72 11.44 -6.08
N SER A 19 1.42 12.60 -5.50
CA SER A 19 0.07 13.18 -5.50
C SER A 19 -0.44 13.47 -6.91
N ARG A 20 0.41 14.03 -7.79
CA ARG A 20 0.08 14.24 -9.22
C ARG A 20 -0.15 12.93 -9.96
N ALA A 21 0.67 11.91 -9.69
CA ALA A 21 0.48 10.60 -10.28
C ALA A 21 -0.87 10.00 -9.86
N HIS A 22 -1.28 10.14 -8.60
CA HIS A 22 -2.62 9.73 -8.15
C HIS A 22 -3.72 10.46 -8.94
N LEU A 23 -3.63 11.80 -9.08
CA LEU A 23 -4.61 12.59 -9.85
C LEU A 23 -4.74 12.11 -11.30
N GLN A 24 -3.61 11.84 -11.96
CA GLN A 24 -3.59 11.41 -13.36
C GLN A 24 -4.16 9.99 -13.55
N ASN A 25 -3.96 9.11 -12.58
CA ASN A 25 -4.22 7.68 -12.74
C ASN A 25 -5.50 7.18 -12.08
N ILE A 26 -6.11 7.93 -11.16
CA ILE A 26 -7.27 7.42 -10.40
C ILE A 26 -8.46 7.06 -11.30
N VAL A 27 -8.81 7.90 -12.28
CA VAL A 27 -9.91 7.62 -13.22
C VAL A 27 -9.58 6.46 -14.15
N PRO A 28 -8.42 6.44 -14.86
CA PRO A 28 -8.06 5.30 -15.70
C PRO A 28 -8.02 3.95 -14.96
N VAL A 29 -7.53 3.93 -13.72
CA VAL A 29 -7.45 2.71 -12.92
C VAL A 29 -8.85 2.17 -12.59
N VAL A 30 -9.79 3.04 -12.23
CA VAL A 30 -11.17 2.63 -11.93
C VAL A 30 -11.88 2.12 -13.19
N GLN A 31 -11.72 2.82 -14.33
CA GLN A 31 -12.29 2.37 -15.60
C GLN A 31 -11.75 1.00 -16.02
N GLU A 32 -10.45 0.78 -15.89
CA GLU A 32 -9.83 -0.51 -16.19
C GLU A 32 -10.29 -1.61 -15.22
N ALA A 33 -10.49 -1.29 -13.93
CA ALA A 33 -11.01 -2.24 -12.95
C ALA A 33 -12.44 -2.69 -13.27
N LEU A 34 -13.33 -1.76 -13.60
CA LEU A 34 -14.71 -2.04 -14.03
C LEU A 34 -14.73 -2.92 -15.29
N LYS A 35 -13.91 -2.57 -16.28
CA LYS A 35 -13.80 -3.35 -17.52
C LYS A 35 -13.32 -4.78 -17.26
N LYS A 36 -12.33 -4.98 -16.38
CA LYS A 36 -11.83 -6.31 -16.01
C LYS A 36 -12.86 -7.13 -15.23
N ALA A 37 -13.66 -6.48 -14.40
CA ALA A 37 -14.71 -7.12 -13.62
C ALA A 37 -16.00 -7.36 -14.43
N ASP A 38 -16.05 -6.89 -15.68
CA ASP A 38 -17.23 -6.93 -16.55
C ASP A 38 -18.49 -6.38 -15.85
N CYS A 39 -18.33 -5.23 -15.18
CA CYS A 39 -19.41 -4.57 -14.46
C CYS A 39 -19.48 -3.08 -14.77
N ASN A 40 -20.67 -2.50 -14.61
CA ASN A 40 -20.87 -1.06 -14.74
C ASN A 40 -20.78 -0.37 -13.37
N MET A 41 -20.61 0.96 -13.39
CA MET A 41 -20.47 1.75 -12.17
C MET A 41 -21.70 1.64 -11.26
N GLU A 42 -22.88 1.49 -11.85
CA GLU A 42 -24.17 1.34 -11.15
C GLU A 42 -24.29 0.01 -10.39
N ASN A 43 -23.50 -1.00 -10.77
CA ASN A 43 -23.45 -2.29 -10.10
C ASN A 43 -22.66 -2.26 -8.78
N ILE A 44 -22.03 -1.12 -8.44
CA ILE A 44 -21.27 -0.98 -7.19
C ILE A 44 -22.24 -0.77 -6.03
N ASP A 45 -22.07 -1.56 -4.96
CA ASP A 45 -22.88 -1.45 -3.74
C ASP A 45 -22.30 -0.48 -2.70
N ALA A 46 -20.98 -0.29 -2.69
CA ALA A 46 -20.29 0.63 -1.78
C ALA A 46 -18.93 1.07 -2.35
N VAL A 47 -18.44 2.22 -1.91
CA VAL A 47 -17.11 2.73 -2.27
C VAL A 47 -16.23 2.77 -1.03
N ALA A 48 -15.11 2.07 -1.06
CA ALA A 48 -14.12 2.07 0.03
C ALA A 48 -12.86 2.85 -0.36
N PHE A 49 -12.25 3.56 0.59
CA PHE A 49 -10.98 4.26 0.36
C PHE A 49 -10.06 4.25 1.58
N THR A 50 -8.75 4.30 1.33
CA THR A 50 -7.75 4.40 2.38
C THR A 50 -7.81 5.77 3.05
N GLN A 51 -8.07 5.80 4.35
CA GLN A 51 -8.12 7.03 5.14
C GLN A 51 -6.74 7.43 5.69
N ALA A 52 -6.00 6.46 6.24
CA ALA A 52 -4.70 6.65 6.89
C ALA A 52 -4.06 5.29 7.23
N PRO A 53 -2.76 5.26 7.58
CA PRO A 53 -1.75 6.31 7.37
C PRO A 53 -1.33 6.43 5.90
N GLY A 54 -0.58 7.49 5.55
CA GLY A 54 -0.05 7.69 4.21
C GLY A 54 0.29 9.16 3.91
N LEU A 55 0.79 9.42 2.69
CA LEU A 55 1.11 10.77 2.23
C LEU A 55 -0.17 11.58 2.04
N ILE A 56 -0.28 12.72 2.74
CA ILE A 56 -1.51 13.52 2.78
C ILE A 56 -2.03 13.90 1.39
N GLY A 57 -1.16 14.29 0.46
CA GLY A 57 -1.58 14.66 -0.90
C GLY A 57 -2.17 13.48 -1.69
N ALA A 58 -1.56 12.29 -1.59
CA ALA A 58 -2.08 11.07 -2.19
C ALA A 58 -3.42 10.63 -1.56
N LEU A 59 -3.50 10.68 -0.22
CA LEU A 59 -4.72 10.35 0.53
C LEU A 59 -5.87 11.28 0.16
N LEU A 60 -5.61 12.59 0.02
CA LEU A 60 -6.63 13.56 -0.38
C LEU A 60 -7.21 13.23 -1.76
N VAL A 61 -6.37 12.88 -2.74
CA VAL A 61 -6.86 12.52 -4.08
C VAL A 61 -7.80 11.32 -4.02
N GLY A 62 -7.39 10.24 -3.34
CA GLY A 62 -8.23 9.05 -3.17
C GLY A 62 -9.53 9.35 -2.43
N ALA A 63 -9.45 10.11 -1.33
CA ALA A 63 -10.61 10.46 -0.52
C ALA A 63 -11.62 11.34 -1.28
N GLN A 64 -11.15 12.35 -2.02
CA GLN A 64 -12.05 13.24 -2.77
C GLN A 64 -12.75 12.50 -3.90
N PHE A 65 -12.01 11.65 -4.63
CA PHE A 65 -12.58 10.83 -5.69
C PHE A 65 -13.64 9.87 -5.13
N ALA A 66 -13.30 9.11 -4.08
CA ALA A 66 -14.20 8.14 -3.48
C ALA A 66 -15.47 8.78 -2.91
N LYS A 67 -15.34 9.92 -2.21
CA LYS A 67 -16.48 10.69 -1.68
C LYS A 67 -17.40 11.18 -2.79
N SER A 68 -16.81 11.76 -3.84
CA SER A 68 -17.58 12.28 -4.98
C SER A 68 -18.31 11.16 -5.72
N LEU A 69 -17.64 10.02 -5.91
CA LEU A 69 -18.22 8.85 -6.57
C LEU A 69 -19.38 8.27 -5.75
N ALA A 70 -19.16 8.00 -4.46
CA ALA A 70 -20.18 7.49 -3.56
C ALA A 70 -21.42 8.40 -3.51
N LEU A 71 -21.20 9.73 -3.42
CA LEU A 71 -22.26 10.72 -3.44
C LEU A 71 -23.02 10.71 -4.78
N SER A 72 -22.33 10.61 -5.91
CA SER A 72 -22.96 10.61 -7.24
C SER A 72 -23.81 9.38 -7.51
N LEU A 73 -23.46 8.24 -6.90
CA LEU A 73 -24.16 6.97 -7.06
C LEU A 73 -25.20 6.72 -5.96
N ASP A 74 -25.29 7.61 -4.96
CA ASP A 74 -26.05 7.41 -3.73
C ASP A 74 -25.72 6.06 -3.04
N LYS A 75 -24.41 5.80 -2.86
CA LYS A 75 -23.88 4.57 -2.27
C LYS A 75 -23.14 4.81 -0.96
N PRO A 76 -23.15 3.83 -0.03
CA PRO A 76 -22.32 3.86 1.16
C PRO A 76 -20.84 4.13 0.87
N LEU A 77 -20.23 4.99 1.69
CA LEU A 77 -18.80 5.28 1.69
C LEU A 77 -18.15 4.65 2.92
N ILE A 78 -17.07 3.89 2.70
CA ILE A 78 -16.37 3.15 3.76
C ILE A 78 -14.93 3.65 3.86
N THR A 79 -14.53 4.08 5.05
CA THR A 79 -13.13 4.42 5.36
C THR A 79 -12.36 3.17 5.74
N VAL A 80 -11.16 2.99 5.19
CA VAL A 80 -10.29 1.84 5.45
C VAL A 80 -8.98 2.30 6.05
N HIS A 81 -8.55 1.67 7.14
CA HIS A 81 -7.22 1.87 7.71
C HIS A 81 -6.19 1.04 6.92
N HIS A 82 -5.16 1.69 6.38
CA HIS A 82 -4.17 1.11 5.47
C HIS A 82 -3.48 -0.12 6.08
N MET A 83 -3.04 -0.03 7.33
CA MET A 83 -2.32 -1.14 7.98
C MET A 83 -3.23 -2.32 8.34
N GLN A 84 -4.50 -2.06 8.65
CA GLN A 84 -5.45 -3.15 8.88
C GLN A 84 -5.74 -3.88 7.56
N ALA A 85 -5.86 -3.13 6.47
CA ALA A 85 -6.03 -3.71 5.14
C ALA A 85 -4.83 -4.61 4.75
N HIS A 86 -3.59 -4.21 5.07
CA HIS A 86 -2.41 -5.06 4.86
C HIS A 86 -2.48 -6.39 5.62
N VAL A 87 -2.92 -6.37 6.89
CA VAL A 87 -3.10 -7.60 7.67
C VAL A 87 -4.19 -8.48 7.07
N LEU A 88 -5.33 -7.89 6.72
CA LEU A 88 -6.50 -8.60 6.17
C LEU A 88 -6.29 -9.12 4.75
N ALA A 89 -5.37 -8.56 3.97
CA ALA A 89 -5.06 -9.02 2.63
C ALA A 89 -4.62 -10.50 2.61
N ASN A 90 -4.03 -10.99 3.71
CA ASN A 90 -3.66 -12.41 3.87
C ASN A 90 -4.86 -13.36 3.89
N LEU A 91 -6.08 -12.87 4.12
CA LEU A 91 -7.31 -13.66 4.08
C LEU A 91 -7.86 -13.84 2.66
N LEU A 92 -7.32 -13.15 1.66
CA LEU A 92 -7.76 -13.24 0.27
C LEU A 92 -7.09 -14.39 -0.51
N VAL A 93 -6.10 -15.05 0.10
CA VAL A 93 -5.29 -16.10 -0.53
C VAL A 93 -5.43 -17.40 0.26
N GLU A 94 -5.56 -18.53 -0.45
CA GLU A 94 -5.67 -19.85 0.16
C GLU A 94 -4.29 -20.54 0.29
N PRO A 95 -3.99 -21.21 1.43
CA PRO A 95 -4.83 -21.32 2.62
C PRO A 95 -4.84 -20.02 3.45
N ALA A 96 -6.04 -19.53 3.77
CA ALA A 96 -6.18 -18.35 4.63
C ALA A 96 -5.87 -18.70 6.10
N PRO A 97 -5.14 -17.85 6.85
CA PRO A 97 -4.93 -18.06 8.27
C PRO A 97 -6.25 -17.95 9.04
N SER A 98 -6.43 -18.80 10.04
CA SER A 98 -7.54 -18.67 11.00
C SER A 98 -7.15 -17.74 12.14
N PHE A 99 -8.13 -17.01 12.67
CA PHE A 99 -7.92 -16.19 13.86
C PHE A 99 -7.83 -17.05 15.13
N PRO A 100 -7.02 -16.65 16.13
CA PRO A 100 -6.06 -15.55 16.08
C PRO A 100 -4.78 -15.94 15.33
N PHE A 101 -4.15 -14.98 14.64
CA PHE A 101 -2.85 -15.18 14.00
C PHE A 101 -1.91 -13.99 14.24
N LEU A 102 -0.60 -14.25 14.10
CA LEU A 102 0.42 -13.21 14.06
C LEU A 102 0.70 -12.83 12.61
N CYS A 103 0.76 -11.52 12.36
CA CYS A 103 1.10 -10.94 11.08
C CYS A 103 2.36 -10.08 11.25
N LEU A 104 3.39 -10.37 10.46
CA LEU A 104 4.55 -9.50 10.33
C LEU A 104 4.32 -8.57 9.12
N THR A 105 4.02 -7.31 9.37
CA THR A 105 3.88 -6.30 8.31
C THR A 105 5.24 -5.70 8.01
N VAL A 106 5.75 -5.93 6.79
CA VAL A 106 7.04 -5.41 6.33
C VAL A 106 6.86 -4.65 5.03
N SER A 107 7.16 -3.36 5.04
CA SER A 107 7.09 -2.47 3.89
C SER A 107 8.26 -1.49 3.90
N GLY A 108 8.28 -0.57 2.93
CA GLY A 108 9.23 0.55 2.92
C GLY A 108 9.13 1.47 4.13
N GLY A 109 7.95 1.60 4.76
CA GLY A 109 7.74 2.54 5.88
C GLY A 109 7.17 1.92 7.15
N HIS A 110 7.00 0.60 7.21
CA HIS A 110 6.45 -0.10 8.38
C HIS A 110 7.18 -1.43 8.58
N THR A 111 7.49 -1.74 9.83
CA THR A 111 7.96 -3.06 10.27
C THR A 111 7.34 -3.32 11.64
N GLN A 112 6.27 -4.11 11.67
CA GLN A 112 5.47 -4.34 12.87
C GLN A 112 5.03 -5.80 12.99
N ILE A 113 4.88 -6.27 14.23
CA ILE A 113 4.26 -7.53 14.59
C ILE A 113 2.87 -7.21 15.10
N VAL A 114 1.86 -7.74 14.41
CA VAL A 114 0.44 -7.52 14.70
C VAL A 114 -0.20 -8.83 15.12
N LEU A 115 -0.85 -8.83 16.26
CA LEU A 115 -1.70 -9.91 16.73
C LEU A 115 -3.14 -9.65 16.30
N ALA A 116 -3.58 -10.39 15.28
CA ALA A 116 -4.92 -10.29 14.73
C ALA A 116 -5.84 -11.31 15.43
N ARG A 117 -6.81 -10.83 16.20
CA ARG A 117 -7.79 -11.66 16.94
C ARG A 117 -9.10 -11.81 16.18
N SER A 118 -9.46 -10.79 15.40
CA SER A 118 -10.59 -10.80 14.49
C SER A 118 -10.38 -9.75 13.40
N PRO A 119 -11.26 -9.65 12.38
CA PRO A 119 -11.11 -8.62 11.36
C PRO A 119 -11.13 -7.17 11.88
N LEU A 120 -11.71 -6.95 13.06
CA LEU A 120 -11.85 -5.63 13.69
C LEU A 120 -11.02 -5.48 14.96
N ASP A 121 -10.31 -6.54 15.38
CA ASP A 121 -9.53 -6.58 16.62
C ASP A 121 -8.10 -7.02 16.30
N MET A 122 -7.22 -6.03 16.24
CA MET A 122 -5.80 -6.18 15.90
C MET A 122 -4.97 -5.31 16.82
N GLU A 123 -3.91 -5.89 17.36
CA GLU A 123 -3.03 -5.24 18.31
C GLU A 123 -1.60 -5.25 17.78
N VAL A 124 -0.95 -4.09 17.68
CA VAL A 124 0.49 -4.01 17.41
C VAL A 124 1.22 -4.40 18.69
N ILE A 125 1.92 -5.53 18.68
CA ILE A 125 2.64 -6.08 19.84
C ILE A 125 4.16 -5.85 19.76
N GLY A 126 4.63 -5.32 18.64
CA GLY A 126 6.02 -4.89 18.45
C GLY A 126 6.18 -4.11 17.16
N GLU A 127 7.08 -3.14 17.14
CA GLU A 127 7.41 -2.35 15.95
C GLU A 127 8.86 -1.89 15.99
N THR A 128 9.39 -1.51 14.82
CA THR A 128 10.69 -0.84 14.75
C THR A 128 10.64 0.49 15.52
N ILE A 129 11.75 0.85 16.16
CA ILE A 129 11.93 2.14 16.85
C ILE A 129 12.59 3.20 15.95
N ASP A 130 13.06 2.79 14.76
CA ASP A 130 13.78 3.61 13.81
C ASP A 130 13.40 3.27 12.35
N ASP A 131 14.31 2.70 11.58
CA ASP A 131 14.11 2.38 10.18
C ASP A 131 13.22 1.15 10.04
N ALA A 132 12.27 1.21 9.11
CA ALA A 132 11.61 0.01 8.63
C ALA A 132 12.59 -0.85 7.85
N ALA A 133 12.36 -2.17 7.79
CA ALA A 133 13.24 -3.08 7.06
C ALA A 133 13.38 -2.68 5.59
N GLY A 134 12.29 -2.29 4.91
CA GLY A 134 12.37 -1.82 3.52
C GLY A 134 13.23 -0.57 3.37
N GLU A 135 13.12 0.39 4.29
CA GLU A 135 13.95 1.60 4.31
C GLU A 135 15.43 1.28 4.57
N ALA A 136 15.72 0.36 5.49
CA ALA A 136 17.07 -0.10 5.74
C ALA A 136 17.71 -0.70 4.48
N PHE A 137 16.97 -1.53 3.73
CA PHE A 137 17.41 -2.05 2.44
C PHE A 137 17.70 -0.93 1.43
N ASP A 138 16.81 0.05 1.29
CA ASP A 138 17.00 1.15 0.32
C ASP A 138 18.18 2.07 0.70
N LYS A 139 18.37 2.36 1.99
CA LYS A 139 19.53 3.13 2.49
C LYS A 139 20.84 2.38 2.28
N SER A 140 20.88 1.08 2.59
CA SER A 140 22.06 0.24 2.33
C SER A 140 22.39 0.19 0.84
N ALA A 141 21.40 0.05 -0.03
CA ALA A 141 21.60 0.02 -1.48
C ALA A 141 22.20 1.35 -1.97
N LYS A 142 21.72 2.48 -1.46
CA LYS A 142 22.25 3.81 -1.78
C LYS A 142 23.71 3.96 -1.35
N LEU A 143 24.09 3.46 -0.17
CA LEU A 143 25.49 3.46 0.29
C LEU A 143 26.40 2.62 -0.61
N LEU A 144 25.86 1.55 -1.20
CA LEU A 144 26.56 0.69 -2.16
C LEU A 144 26.56 1.25 -3.60
N GLY A 145 25.98 2.43 -3.84
CA GLY A 145 25.89 3.04 -5.17
C GLY A 145 24.86 2.37 -6.10
N LEU A 146 23.91 1.60 -5.55
CA LEU A 146 22.85 0.98 -6.32
C LEU A 146 21.68 1.97 -6.53
N PRO A 147 20.94 1.86 -7.65
CA PRO A 147 19.77 2.70 -7.90
C PRO A 147 18.60 2.33 -6.96
N TYR A 148 17.69 3.29 -6.77
CA TYR A 148 16.43 3.11 -6.06
C TYR A 148 15.35 2.52 -7.00
N PRO A 149 14.42 1.66 -6.53
CA PRO A 149 14.38 1.02 -5.21
C PRO A 149 15.45 -0.07 -5.07
N GLY A 150 16.13 -0.07 -3.94
CA GLY A 150 17.34 -0.84 -3.70
C GLY A 150 17.10 -2.26 -3.19
N GLY A 151 15.99 -2.50 -2.48
CA GLY A 151 15.67 -3.80 -1.90
C GLY A 151 15.81 -5.00 -2.85
N PRO A 152 15.17 -4.99 -4.04
CA PRO A 152 15.28 -6.09 -5.00
C PRO A 152 16.71 -6.32 -5.53
N LEU A 153 17.52 -5.27 -5.62
CA LEU A 153 18.91 -5.38 -6.07
C LEU A 153 19.79 -6.01 -4.99
N ILE A 154 19.58 -5.64 -3.72
CA ILE A 154 20.27 -6.28 -2.59
C ILE A 154 19.96 -7.77 -2.55
N ASP A 155 18.67 -8.19 -2.61
CA ASP A 155 18.32 -9.62 -2.63
C ASP A 155 19.01 -10.36 -3.78
N ARG A 156 19.02 -9.75 -4.98
CA ARG A 156 19.67 -10.33 -6.14
C ARG A 156 21.19 -10.53 -5.93
N TYR A 157 21.89 -9.52 -5.42
CA TYR A 157 23.34 -9.59 -5.25
C TYR A 157 23.75 -10.45 -4.04
N ALA A 158 22.94 -10.48 -2.99
CA ALA A 158 23.20 -11.29 -1.79
C ALA A 158 23.32 -12.79 -2.12
N LYS A 159 22.62 -13.28 -3.14
CA LYS A 159 22.72 -14.68 -3.63
C LYS A 159 24.10 -15.04 -4.20
N LEU A 160 24.93 -14.05 -4.51
CA LEU A 160 26.32 -14.23 -4.96
C LEU A 160 27.34 -14.05 -3.81
N GLY A 161 26.87 -13.68 -2.62
CA GLY A 161 27.70 -13.52 -1.42
C GLY A 161 28.04 -14.84 -0.76
N ASN A 162 28.93 -14.79 0.24
CA ASN A 162 29.22 -15.94 1.09
C ASN A 162 28.13 -16.09 2.18
N ALA A 163 27.88 -17.33 2.59
CA ALA A 163 27.00 -17.66 3.72
C ALA A 163 27.70 -17.48 5.07
#